data_AF-A0A8W8NC76-F1
#
_entry.id   AF-A0A8W8NC76-F1
#
_cell.length_a   1.000
_cell.length_b   1.000
_cell.length_c   1.000
_cell.angle_alpha   90.00
_cell.angle_beta   90.00
_cell.angle_gamma   90.00
#
_symmetry.space_group_name_H-M   'P 1'
#
loop_
_entity.id
_entity.type
_entity.pdbx_description
1 polymer ?
#
loop_
_entity_poly.entity_id
_entity_poly.type
_entity_poly.pdbx_seq_one_letter_code
_entity_poly.pdbx_strand_id
1 'polypeptide(L)'
;MAETSGVQIAYKAYKKWVQKNGGEKLAPGLGLTNDQMFFVSYAQASCYNRNDNVGYYNAVRGLVSEDIRTNSALAQIKEFSTAFNCPAKTPMNAEVKCAMYG
;
A
#
# COMPACT_ATOMS: atom_id res chain seq x y z
N MET A 1 -10.29 -5.08 4.44
CA MET A 1 -9.74 -5.61 5.71
C MET A 1 -8.58 -6.56 5.48
N ALA A 2 -8.72 -7.61 4.65
CA ALA A 2 -7.61 -8.56 4.40
C ALA A 2 -6.36 -7.90 3.78
N GLU A 3 -6.52 -6.98 2.82
CA GLU A 3 -5.38 -6.33 2.16
C GLU A 3 -4.53 -5.48 3.10
N THR A 4 -5.14 -4.63 3.94
CA THR A 4 -4.41 -3.82 4.94
C THR A 4 -3.57 -4.69 5.86
N SER A 5 -4.16 -5.74 6.43
CA SER A 5 -3.44 -6.66 7.32
C SER A 5 -2.34 -7.42 6.58
N GLY A 6 -2.59 -7.85 5.33
CA GLY A 6 -1.61 -8.54 4.51
C GLY A 6 -0.36 -7.69 4.25
N VAL A 7 -0.56 -6.43 3.85
CA VAL A 7 0.55 -5.48 3.61
C VAL A 7 1.30 -5.17 4.90
N GLN A 8 0.60 -4.98 6.02
CA GLN A 8 1.23 -4.76 7.33
C GLN A 8 2.11 -5.95 7.75
N ILE A 9 1.61 -7.19 7.61
CA ILE A 9 2.36 -8.40 7.93
C ILE A 9 3.59 -8.54 7.02
N ALA A 10 3.40 -8.34 5.72
CA ALA A 10 4.50 -8.39 4.75
C ALA A 10 5.57 -7.33 5.04
N TYR A 11 5.16 -6.10 5.40
CA TYR A 11 6.10 -5.04 5.77
C TYR A 11 6.85 -5.36 7.05
N LYS A 12 6.16 -5.86 8.10
CA LYS A 12 6.80 -6.33 9.33
C LYS A 12 7.82 -7.44 9.05
N ALA A 13 7.49 -8.38 8.16
CA ALA A 13 8.40 -9.45 7.75
C ALA A 13 9.63 -8.90 7.00
N TYR A 14 9.43 -7.96 6.08
CA TYR A 14 10.52 -7.28 5.38
C TYR A 14 11.46 -6.55 6.35
N LYS A 15 10.94 -5.77 7.31
CA LYS A 15 11.79 -5.10 8.31
C LYS A 15 12.58 -6.07 9.18
N LYS A 16 12.01 -7.23 9.55
CA LYS A 16 12.75 -8.29 10.25
C LYS A 16 13.86 -8.88 9.40
N TRP A 17 13.61 -9.08 8.10
CA TRP A 17 14.63 -9.54 7.17
C TRP A 17 15.77 -8.53 7.03
N VAL A 18 15.46 -7.23 6.91
CA VAL A 18 16.48 -6.15 6.86
C VAL A 18 17.31 -6.10 8.15
N GLN A 19 16.70 -6.27 9.32
CA GLN A 19 17.43 -6.33 10.59
C GLN A 19 18.43 -7.48 10.65
N LYS A 20 18.12 -8.62 10.02
CA LYS A 20 18.97 -9.82 10.02
C LYS A 20 20.06 -9.78 8.94
N ASN A 21 19.76 -9.24 7.76
CA ASN A 21 20.62 -9.35 6.57
C ASN A 21 21.26 -8.02 6.14
N GLY A 22 20.89 -6.91 6.80
CA GLY A 22 21.25 -5.56 6.36
C GLY A 22 20.27 -4.99 5.33
N GLY A 23 20.43 -3.70 5.03
CA GLY A 23 19.62 -3.02 4.02
C GLY A 23 20.07 -3.35 2.60
N GLU A 24 19.12 -3.50 1.68
CA GLU A 24 19.38 -3.64 0.26
C GLU A 24 19.92 -2.34 -0.37
N LYS A 25 20.58 -2.46 -1.52
CA LYS A 25 20.96 -1.29 -2.31
C LYS A 25 19.71 -0.62 -2.88
N LEU A 26 19.71 0.70 -2.92
CA LEU A 26 18.63 1.46 -3.56
C LEU A 26 18.57 1.14 -5.05
N ALA A 27 17.34 1.04 -5.58
CA ALA A 27 17.15 0.87 -7.01
C ALA A 27 17.65 2.11 -7.76
N PRO A 28 18.50 1.93 -8.79
CA PRO A 28 19.04 3.05 -9.54
C PRO A 28 17.93 3.79 -10.31
N GLY A 29 18.03 5.11 -10.40
CA GLY A 29 17.17 5.94 -11.25
C GLY A 29 15.78 6.28 -10.69
N LEU A 30 15.35 5.68 -9.58
CA LEU A 30 14.00 5.92 -9.02
C LEU A 30 13.97 6.95 -7.88
N GLY A 31 15.09 7.20 -7.22
CA GLY A 31 15.15 8.17 -6.10
C GLY A 31 14.31 7.79 -4.89
N LEU A 32 13.90 6.52 -4.79
CA LEU A 32 13.08 5.98 -3.70
C LEU A 32 13.94 5.21 -2.70
N THR A 33 13.59 5.32 -1.42
CA THR A 33 14.12 4.45 -0.36
C THR A 33 13.55 3.04 -0.50
N ASN A 34 14.19 2.04 0.12
CA ASN A 34 13.65 0.67 0.07
C ASN A 34 12.28 0.55 0.77
N ASP A 35 12.03 1.36 1.81
CA ASP A 35 10.71 1.39 2.47
C ASP A 35 9.64 1.96 1.53
N GLN A 36 9.95 3.02 0.78
CA GLN A 36 9.04 3.54 -0.27
C GLN A 36 8.86 2.53 -1.40
N MET A 37 9.94 1.84 -1.80
CA MET A 37 9.91 0.83 -2.86
C MET A 37 9.00 -0.35 -2.52
N PHE A 38 9.00 -0.78 -1.25
CA PHE A 38 8.11 -1.84 -0.78
C PHE A 38 6.63 -1.50 -1.06
N PHE A 39 6.21 -0.28 -0.74
CA PHE A 39 4.82 0.12 -0.98
C PHE A 39 4.52 0.39 -2.45
N VAL A 40 5.49 0.93 -3.21
CA VAL A 40 5.36 1.11 -4.66
C VAL A 40 5.20 -0.23 -5.37
N SER A 41 5.97 -1.26 -4.99
CA SER A 41 5.86 -2.59 -5.61
C SER A 41 4.50 -3.24 -5.33
N TYR A 42 3.97 -3.10 -4.11
CA TYR A 42 2.61 -3.52 -3.79
C TYR A 42 1.56 -2.78 -4.63
N ALA A 43 1.69 -1.46 -4.76
CA ALA A 43 0.76 -0.67 -5.57
C ALA A 43 0.83 -1.04 -7.06
N GLN A 44 2.04 -1.25 -7.59
CA GLN A 44 2.27 -1.64 -8.99
C GLN A 44 1.69 -3.02 -9.30
N ALA A 45 1.79 -3.97 -8.36
CA ALA A 45 1.18 -5.29 -8.51
C ALA A 45 -0.36 -5.23 -8.64
N SER A 46 -0.97 -4.13 -8.20
CA SER A 46 -2.42 -3.88 -8.30
C SER A 46 -2.81 -2.99 -9.48
N CYS A 47 -1.85 -2.52 -10.29
CA CYS A 47 -2.14 -1.68 -11.45
C CYS A 47 -3.03 -2.41 -12.45
N TYR A 48 -4.17 -1.80 -12.77
CA TYR A 48 -5.11 -2.34 -13.73
C TYR A 48 -5.71 -1.22 -14.58
N ASN A 49 -5.69 -1.41 -15.90
CA ASN A 49 -6.38 -0.51 -16.82
C ASN A 49 -7.79 -1.05 -17.08
N ARG A 50 -8.80 -0.33 -16.58
CA ARG A 50 -10.19 -0.78 -16.59
C ARG A 50 -10.92 -0.23 -17.80
N ASN A 51 -11.61 -1.12 -18.52
CA ASN A 51 -12.61 -0.73 -19.51
C ASN A 51 -13.93 -0.32 -18.81
N ASP A 52 -14.59 0.73 -19.29
CA ASP A 52 -15.82 1.27 -18.68
C ASP A 52 -16.93 0.23 -18.48
N ASN A 53 -17.14 -0.68 -19.45
CA ASN A 53 -18.14 -1.73 -19.35
C ASN A 53 -17.83 -2.71 -18.20
N VAL A 54 -16.55 -3.08 -18.07
CA VAL A 54 -16.07 -3.94 -16.98
C VAL A 54 -16.18 -3.21 -15.64
N GLY A 55 -15.88 -1.91 -15.61
CA GLY A 55 -16.02 -1.06 -14.42
C GLY A 55 -17.47 -0.97 -13.93
N TYR A 56 -18.40 -0.70 -14.84
CA TYR A 56 -19.82 -0.69 -14.52
C TYR A 56 -20.27 -2.05 -13.99
N TYR A 57 -19.91 -3.13 -14.67
CA TYR A 57 -20.29 -4.49 -14.26
C TYR A 57 -19.76 -4.87 -12.88
N ASN A 58 -18.50 -4.55 -12.61
CA ASN A 58 -17.87 -4.78 -11.31
C ASN A 58 -18.54 -3.95 -10.21
N ALA A 59 -18.85 -2.68 -10.49
CA ALA A 59 -19.53 -1.81 -9.54
C ALA A 59 -20.94 -2.32 -9.18
N VAL A 60 -21.71 -2.76 -10.17
CA VAL A 60 -23.05 -3.36 -9.95
C VAL A 60 -22.97 -4.64 -9.10
N ARG A 61 -21.85 -5.38 -9.19
CA ARG A 61 -21.55 -6.55 -8.36
C ARG A 61 -20.96 -6.22 -6.99
N GLY A 62 -20.81 -4.94 -6.65
CA GLY A 62 -20.23 -4.48 -5.39
C GLY A 62 -18.71 -4.69 -5.28
N LEU A 63 -18.01 -4.89 -6.40
CA LEU A 63 -16.56 -4.99 -6.41
C LEU A 63 -15.93 -3.60 -6.35
N VAL A 64 -14.99 -3.43 -5.41
CA VAL A 64 -14.22 -2.19 -5.28
C VAL A 64 -13.13 -2.14 -6.33
N SER A 65 -13.01 -0.97 -6.95
CA SER A 65 -12.00 -0.67 -7.96
C SER A 65 -10.58 -0.86 -7.42
N GLU A 66 -9.66 -1.34 -8.26
CA GLU A 66 -8.28 -1.66 -7.84
C GLU A 66 -7.57 -0.45 -7.21
N ASP A 67 -7.71 0.72 -7.83
CA ASP A 67 -7.17 2.00 -7.37
C ASP A 67 -7.71 2.39 -5.98
N ILE A 68 -9.03 2.29 -5.76
CA ILE A 68 -9.63 2.58 -4.45
C ILE A 68 -9.17 1.55 -3.44
N ARG A 69 -9.11 0.26 -3.82
CA ARG A 69 -8.73 -0.83 -2.93
C ARG A 69 -7.30 -0.66 -2.42
N THR A 70 -6.35 -0.44 -3.33
CA THR A 70 -4.93 -0.20 -3.01
C THR A 70 -4.75 1.07 -2.19
N ASN A 71 -5.31 2.20 -2.60
CA ASN A 71 -5.14 3.47 -1.90
C ASN A 71 -5.76 3.44 -0.51
N SER A 72 -6.98 2.88 -0.39
CA SER A 72 -7.66 2.74 0.89
C SER A 72 -6.91 1.79 1.82
N ALA A 73 -6.27 0.73 1.30
CA ALA A 73 -5.46 -0.16 2.12
C ALA A 73 -4.20 0.56 2.66
N LEU A 74 -3.47 1.27 1.80
CA LEU A 74 -2.23 1.99 2.17
C LEU A 74 -2.48 3.15 3.12
N ALA A 75 -3.57 3.91 2.94
CA ALA A 75 -3.92 5.05 3.81
C ALA A 75 -4.13 4.65 5.29
N GLN A 76 -4.44 3.38 5.54
CA GLN A 76 -4.65 2.81 6.88
C GLN A 76 -3.35 2.39 7.56
N ILE A 77 -2.22 2.36 6.84
CA ILE A 77 -0.92 1.90 7.34
C ILE A 77 -0.11 3.12 7.79
N LYS A 78 0.36 3.12 9.05
CA LYS A 78 1.13 4.24 9.61
C LYS A 78 2.50 4.32 8.95
N GLU A 79 3.13 3.17 8.74
CA GLU A 79 4.45 3.02 8.15
C GLU A 79 4.50 3.55 6.72
N PHE A 80 3.42 3.38 5.96
CA PHE A 80 3.27 3.98 4.63
C PHE A 80 3.25 5.51 4.72
N SER A 81 2.37 6.07 5.56
CA SER A 81 2.29 7.53 5.73
C SER A 81 3.62 8.14 6.21
N THR A 82 4.38 7.42 7.04
CA THR A 82 5.72 7.84 7.46
C THR A 82 6.72 7.76 6.30
N ALA A 83 6.75 6.68 5.52
CA ALA A 83 7.69 6.50 4.42
C ALA A 83 7.55 7.57 3.31
N PHE A 84 6.34 8.09 3.12
CA PHE A 84 6.06 9.15 2.13
C PHE A 84 5.85 10.54 2.76
N ASN A 85 6.04 10.69 4.08
CA ASN A 85 5.82 11.93 4.81
C ASN A 85 4.42 12.54 4.54
N CYS A 86 3.38 11.71 4.51
CA CYS A 86 2.02 12.16 4.24
C CYS A 86 1.49 13.03 5.40
N PRO A 87 1.07 14.29 5.15
CA PRO A 87 0.49 15.13 6.19
C PRO A 87 -0.77 14.51 6.80
N ALA A 88 -1.06 14.87 8.05
CA ALA A 88 -2.30 14.43 8.71
C ALA A 88 -3.54 14.92 7.93
N LYS A 89 -4.62 14.12 7.96
CA LYS A 89 -5.90 14.43 7.30
C LYS A 89 -5.82 14.55 5.78
N THR A 90 -4.80 13.95 5.16
CA THR A 90 -4.73 13.79 3.70
C THR A 90 -5.37 12.47 3.28
N PRO A 91 -5.81 12.31 2.01
CA PRO A 91 -6.43 11.06 1.55
C PRO A 91 -5.57 9.81 1.79
N MET A 92 -4.25 9.96 1.73
CA MET A 92 -3.27 8.89 1.92
C MET A 92 -2.78 8.74 3.38
N ASN A 93 -3.41 9.47 4.31
CA ASN A 93 -3.18 9.35 5.74
C ASN A 93 -4.50 9.54 6.49
N ALA A 94 -5.29 8.46 6.55
CA ALA A 94 -6.60 8.46 7.18
C ALA A 94 -6.53 8.94 8.63
N GLU A 95 -7.45 9.83 9.02
CA GLU A 95 -7.56 10.36 10.38
C GLU A 95 -7.88 9.25 11.39
N VAL A 96 -8.75 8.31 11.01
CA VAL A 96 -9.03 7.09 11.77
C VAL A 96 -8.41 5.91 11.02
N LYS A 97 -7.43 5.28 11.64
CA LYS A 97 -6.80 4.05 11.13
C LYS A 97 -7.47 2.83 11.75
N CYS A 98 -8.10 2.01 10.92
CA CYS A 98 -8.71 0.73 11.27
C CYS A 98 -7.63 -0.35 11.25
N ALA A 99 -7.34 -0.95 12.42
CA ALA A 99 -6.42 -2.07 12.54
C ALA A 99 -7.15 -3.28 13.14
N MET A 100 -7.09 -4.42 12.46
CA MET A 100 -7.64 -5.68 12.96
C MET A 100 -6.61 -6.48 13.75
N TYR A 101 -5.32 -6.37 13.40
CA TYR A 101 -4.21 -7.02 14.10
C TYR A 101 -3.21 -5.95 14.53
N GLY A 102 -3.15 -5.71 15.84
CA GLY A 102 -2.15 -4.84 16.50
C GLY A 102 -0.95 -5.67 16.95
#